data_AF-A0A1X9YS78-F1
#
_entry.id   AF-A0A1X9YS78-F1
#
_cell.length_a   1.000
_cell.length_b   1.000
_cell.length_c   1.000
_cell.angle_alpha   90.00
_cell.angle_beta   90.00
_cell.angle_gamma   90.00
#
_symmetry.space_group_name_H-M   'P 1'
#
loop_
_entity.id
_entity.type
_entity.pdbx_description
1 polymer ?
#
loop_
_entity_poly.entity_id
_entity_poly.type
_entity_poly.pdbx_seq_one_letter_code
_entity_poly.pdbx_strand_id
1 'polypeptide(L)'
;MLRPKALHASCTGPLGFNKIMKTVFLILLLLTTYLDSFCQTENRTKAYIEGIVVSGVNKKPLADVYVSLKHKGFGTVTDSLGYFRFDGVPEGKYHLITHYFGYSETDTALSVVSEPLTGLHITLEADCSYDRRVAEADIVSGEPKLLLVGSIAPVVHKNQYRFERKYKVQYLDFGDTPPAYECIEEYNKVIFNYLDKKYGDKWRKEVRPDVIFLKDEK
;
A
#
# COMPACT_ATOMS: atom_id res chain seq x y z
N MET A 1 -80.60 -20.67 86.96
CA MET A 1 -79.41 -20.98 86.12
C MET A 1 -79.93 -21.12 84.69
N LEU A 2 -79.57 -20.38 83.65
CA LEU A 2 -78.37 -19.62 83.31
C LEU A 2 -78.74 -18.39 82.44
N ARG A 3 -77.83 -17.42 82.42
CA ARG A 3 -77.88 -16.07 81.82
C ARG A 3 -77.97 -16.06 80.28
N PRO A 4 -78.38 -14.92 79.66
CA PRO A 4 -78.36 -14.73 78.22
C PRO A 4 -76.92 -14.49 77.70
N LYS A 5 -76.64 -14.87 76.45
CA LYS A 5 -75.46 -14.42 75.70
C LYS A 5 -75.91 -13.60 74.49
N ALA A 6 -75.65 -12.30 74.54
CA ALA A 6 -75.58 -11.44 73.37
C ALA A 6 -74.30 -11.78 72.57
N LEU A 7 -74.37 -11.72 71.24
CA LEU A 7 -73.19 -11.57 70.39
C LEU A 7 -73.33 -10.31 69.55
N HIS A 8 -72.33 -9.45 69.68
CA HIS A 8 -72.16 -8.18 69.00
C HIS A 8 -71.80 -8.35 67.52
N ALA A 9 -72.16 -7.29 66.78
CA ALA A 9 -71.64 -6.75 65.52
C ALA A 9 -70.26 -7.25 65.02
N SER A 10 -70.12 -7.33 63.68
CA SER A 10 -69.26 -6.38 62.95
C SER A 10 -69.35 -6.59 61.43
N CYS A 11 -69.67 -5.52 60.70
CA CYS A 11 -69.30 -5.36 59.30
C CYS A 11 -67.76 -5.27 59.17
N THR A 12 -67.20 -5.92 58.16
CA THR A 12 -65.89 -5.60 57.56
C THR A 12 -66.12 -5.68 56.04
N GLY A 13 -66.07 -4.58 55.27
CA GLY A 13 -64.89 -3.79 54.94
C GLY A 13 -64.31 -4.31 53.60
N PRO A 14 -64.23 -3.52 52.51
CA PRO A 14 -63.90 -4.03 51.19
C PRO A 14 -62.42 -4.42 51.09
N LEU A 15 -62.16 -5.62 50.56
CA LEU A 15 -60.82 -6.13 50.29
C LEU A 15 -60.09 -5.28 49.23
N GLY A 16 -59.06 -4.56 49.66
CA GLY A 16 -57.72 -4.73 49.10
C GLY A 16 -57.38 -4.17 47.71
N PHE A 17 -58.21 -3.31 47.10
CA PHE A 17 -57.90 -2.73 45.76
C PHE A 17 -56.56 -1.99 45.71
N ASN A 18 -56.16 -1.37 46.82
CA ASN A 18 -54.95 -0.56 46.94
C ASN A 18 -53.65 -1.39 47.02
N LYS A 19 -53.74 -2.69 47.36
CA LYS A 19 -52.56 -3.59 47.42
C LYS A 19 -52.22 -4.11 46.03
N ILE A 20 -53.22 -4.49 45.26
CA ILE A 20 -53.08 -4.99 43.88
C ILE A 20 -52.52 -3.88 42.97
N MET A 21 -53.02 -2.65 43.09
CA MET A 21 -52.57 -1.52 42.28
C MET A 21 -51.11 -1.12 42.56
N LYS A 22 -50.64 -1.24 43.82
CA LYS A 22 -49.23 -1.02 44.18
C LYS A 22 -48.31 -2.13 43.67
N THR A 23 -48.75 -3.39 43.70
CA THR A 23 -47.97 -4.52 43.18
C THR A 23 -47.87 -4.46 41.65
N VAL A 24 -48.95 -4.08 40.95
CA VAL A 24 -48.94 -3.86 39.49
C VAL A 24 -48.03 -2.69 39.11
N PHE A 25 -48.04 -1.59 39.88
CA PHE A 25 -47.15 -0.45 39.66
C PHE A 25 -45.67 -0.81 39.89
N LEU A 26 -45.35 -1.61 40.91
CA LEU A 26 -43.98 -2.10 41.15
C LEU A 26 -43.48 -3.04 40.06
N ILE A 27 -44.34 -3.90 39.50
CA ILE A 27 -43.98 -4.80 38.40
C ILE A 27 -43.75 -4.02 37.10
N LEU A 28 -44.55 -2.98 36.83
CA LEU A 28 -44.34 -2.10 35.68
C LEU A 28 -43.04 -1.28 35.78
N LEU A 29 -42.68 -0.81 36.97
CA LEU A 29 -41.42 -0.11 37.24
C LEU A 29 -40.19 -1.00 37.06
N LEU A 30 -40.30 -2.28 37.37
CA LEU A 30 -39.24 -3.27 37.14
C LEU A 30 -39.15 -3.70 35.66
N LEU A 31 -40.24 -3.62 34.89
CA LEU A 31 -40.23 -3.96 33.46
C LEU A 31 -39.57 -2.89 32.59
N THR A 32 -39.66 -1.61 32.98
CA THR A 32 -39.04 -0.49 32.22
C THR A 32 -37.53 -0.41 32.37
N THR A 33 -36.94 -1.01 33.41
CA THR A 33 -35.47 -1.06 33.62
C THR A 33 -34.76 -2.16 32.84
N TYR A 34 -35.48 -2.99 32.06
CA TYR A 34 -34.88 -4.02 31.21
C TYR A 34 -34.59 -3.56 29.77
N LEU A 35 -34.90 -2.31 29.41
CA LEU A 35 -34.71 -1.80 28.05
C LEU A 35 -33.36 -1.09 27.81
N ASP A 36 -32.53 -0.89 28.84
CA ASP A 36 -31.18 -0.32 28.66
C ASP A 36 -30.12 -1.38 28.34
N SER A 37 -30.52 -2.45 27.64
CA SER A 37 -29.58 -3.43 27.10
C SER A 37 -28.98 -2.91 25.80
N PHE A 38 -27.86 -2.19 25.96
CA PHE A 38 -26.73 -2.06 25.04
C PHE A 38 -27.03 -2.24 23.55
N CYS A 39 -27.48 -1.17 22.89
CA CYS A 39 -27.03 -0.95 21.52
C CYS A 39 -25.61 -0.39 21.60
N GLN A 40 -24.64 -1.22 21.98
CA GLN A 40 -23.28 -0.97 21.52
C GLN A 40 -23.34 -1.31 20.04
N THR A 41 -23.45 -0.30 19.18
CA THR A 41 -22.86 -0.41 17.85
C THR A 41 -21.44 -0.86 18.12
N GLU A 42 -21.14 -2.14 17.88
CA GLU A 42 -19.75 -2.55 17.74
C GLU A 42 -19.22 -1.67 16.61
N ASN A 43 -18.50 -0.62 16.98
CA ASN A 43 -17.46 -0.06 16.13
C ASN A 43 -16.43 -1.19 16.00
N ARG A 44 -16.76 -2.26 15.25
CA ARG A 44 -15.72 -3.01 14.56
C ARG A 44 -15.17 -1.99 13.58
N THR A 45 -14.19 -1.22 14.04
CA THR A 45 -13.23 -0.59 13.15
C THR A 45 -12.80 -1.70 12.23
N LYS A 46 -13.30 -1.67 11.00
CA LYS A 46 -12.91 -2.68 10.01
C LYS A 46 -11.39 -2.61 9.95
N ALA A 47 -10.72 -3.73 10.21
CA ALA A 47 -9.27 -3.76 10.27
C ALA A 47 -8.71 -3.18 8.96
N TYR A 48 -7.62 -2.43 9.09
CA TYR A 48 -6.89 -1.90 7.95
C TYR A 48 -5.50 -2.50 7.92
N ILE A 49 -4.91 -2.52 6.75
CA ILE A 49 -3.51 -2.93 6.54
C ILE A 49 -2.79 -1.71 6.00
N GLU A 50 -1.67 -1.33 6.59
CA GLU A 50 -0.82 -0.27 6.06
C GLU A 50 0.66 -0.63 6.16
N GLY A 51 1.45 -0.06 5.27
CA GLY A 51 2.88 -0.30 5.22
C GLY A 51 3.60 0.60 4.23
N ILE A 52 4.90 0.36 4.12
CA ILE A 52 5.81 1.02 3.19
C ILE A 52 6.47 -0.02 2.28
N VAL A 53 6.65 0.33 1.02
CA VAL A 53 7.44 -0.42 0.06
C VAL A 53 8.72 0.35 -0.26
N VAL A 54 9.86 -0.33 -0.19
CA VAL A 54 11.18 0.27 -0.46
C VAL A 54 11.97 -0.55 -1.48
N SER A 55 12.87 0.11 -2.18
CA SER A 55 13.79 -0.52 -3.13
C SER A 55 14.88 -1.32 -2.40
N GLY A 56 15.10 -2.55 -2.84
CA GLY A 56 16.24 -3.38 -2.45
C GLY A 56 17.58 -2.76 -2.85
N VAL A 57 17.60 -1.96 -3.92
CA VAL A 57 18.82 -1.35 -4.51
C VAL A 57 19.35 -0.22 -3.64
N ASN A 58 18.54 0.81 -3.39
CA ASN A 58 18.99 2.05 -2.73
C ASN A 58 18.27 2.34 -1.40
N LYS A 59 17.39 1.45 -0.94
CA LYS A 59 16.59 1.57 0.29
C LYS A 59 15.65 2.79 0.34
N LYS A 60 15.40 3.45 -0.80
CA LYS A 60 14.43 4.55 -0.90
C LYS A 60 13.01 4.01 -1.07
N PRO A 61 11.98 4.80 -0.68
CA PRO A 61 10.60 4.42 -0.92
C PRO A 61 10.25 4.33 -2.41
N LEU A 62 9.38 3.38 -2.75
CA LEU A 62 8.93 3.15 -4.13
C LEU A 62 7.49 3.61 -4.31
N ALA A 63 7.28 4.60 -5.16
CA ALA A 63 5.96 5.08 -5.57
C ALA A 63 5.36 4.20 -6.67
N ASP A 64 4.03 4.26 -6.82
CA ASP A 64 3.27 3.61 -7.90
C ASP A 64 3.42 2.07 -7.96
N VAL A 65 3.88 1.45 -6.86
CA VAL A 65 3.93 -0.02 -6.72
C VAL A 65 2.51 -0.52 -6.58
N TYR A 66 2.09 -1.45 -7.44
CA TYR A 66 0.81 -2.10 -7.29
C TYR A 66 0.86 -3.11 -6.15
N VAL A 67 0.03 -2.91 -5.14
CA VAL A 67 -0.09 -3.77 -3.96
C VAL A 67 -1.49 -4.36 -3.96
N SER A 68 -1.62 -5.68 -3.78
CA SER A 68 -2.93 -6.36 -3.80
C SER A 68 -3.03 -7.51 -2.80
N LEU A 69 -4.25 -7.82 -2.36
CA LEU A 69 -4.54 -9.03 -1.61
C LEU A 69 -5.09 -10.09 -2.57
N LYS A 70 -4.31 -11.15 -2.77
CA LYS A 70 -4.57 -12.21 -3.77
C LYS A 70 -5.99 -12.76 -3.67
N HIS A 71 -6.71 -12.80 -4.80
CA HIS A 71 -8.07 -13.34 -4.93
C HIS A 71 -9.17 -12.66 -4.09
N LYS A 72 -8.93 -11.46 -3.55
CA LYS A 72 -9.87 -10.76 -2.64
C LYS A 72 -10.37 -9.41 -3.16
N GLY A 73 -9.90 -8.96 -4.33
CA GLY A 73 -10.35 -7.72 -4.96
C GLY A 73 -9.83 -6.44 -4.31
N PHE A 74 -8.95 -6.55 -3.31
CA PHE A 74 -8.24 -5.40 -2.75
C PHE A 74 -6.99 -5.12 -3.59
N GLY A 75 -6.89 -3.90 -4.11
CA GLY A 75 -5.73 -3.39 -4.82
C GLY A 75 -5.56 -1.91 -4.52
N THR A 76 -4.32 -1.47 -4.34
CA THR A 76 -3.94 -0.07 -4.19
C THR A 76 -2.59 0.15 -4.86
N VAL A 77 -2.19 1.41 -5.02
CA VAL A 77 -0.84 1.79 -5.40
C VAL A 77 -0.16 2.50 -4.22
N THR A 78 1.16 2.41 -4.14
CA THR A 78 1.93 3.19 -3.17
C THR A 78 2.01 4.65 -3.57
N ASP A 79 2.02 5.56 -2.60
CA ASP A 79 2.22 7.00 -2.83
C ASP A 79 3.70 7.36 -3.04
N SER A 80 4.01 8.65 -3.18
CA SER A 80 5.39 9.15 -3.36
C SER A 80 6.34 8.84 -2.20
N LEU A 81 5.81 8.50 -1.01
CA LEU A 81 6.57 8.10 0.16
C LEU A 81 6.62 6.57 0.31
N GLY A 82 6.18 5.83 -0.71
CA GLY A 82 6.11 4.37 -0.74
C GLY A 82 5.02 3.78 0.13
N TYR A 83 4.11 4.60 0.67
CA TYR A 83 3.10 4.16 1.61
C TYR A 83 1.87 3.59 0.89
N PHE A 84 1.32 2.50 1.43
CA PHE A 84 0.05 1.91 0.97
C PHE A 84 -0.88 1.65 2.14
N ARG A 85 -2.18 1.63 1.85
CA ARG A 85 -3.22 1.31 2.83
C ARG A 85 -4.41 0.57 2.19
N PHE A 86 -4.90 -0.45 2.89
CA PHE A 86 -6.19 -1.08 2.63
C PHE A 86 -7.12 -0.84 3.81
N ASP A 87 -8.23 -0.16 3.58
CA ASP A 87 -9.29 -0.02 4.57
C ASP A 87 -10.32 -1.14 4.43
N GLY A 88 -10.99 -1.48 5.53
CA GLY A 88 -12.16 -2.34 5.42
C GLY A 88 -11.85 -3.83 5.25
N VAL A 89 -10.63 -4.27 5.57
CA VAL A 89 -10.18 -5.65 5.32
C VAL A 89 -10.81 -6.58 6.34
N PRO A 90 -11.60 -7.59 5.92
CA PRO A 90 -12.16 -8.56 6.85
C PRO A 90 -11.09 -9.40 7.52
N GLU A 91 -11.39 -9.93 8.70
CA GLU A 91 -10.54 -10.92 9.36
C GLU A 91 -10.31 -12.14 8.44
N GLY A 92 -9.08 -12.64 8.43
CA GLY A 92 -8.72 -13.77 7.58
C GLY A 92 -7.23 -13.85 7.26
N LYS A 93 -6.88 -14.89 6.51
CA LYS A 93 -5.53 -15.09 5.98
C LYS A 93 -5.46 -14.56 4.56
N TYR A 94 -4.39 -13.85 4.26
CA TYR A 94 -4.17 -13.18 2.98
C TYR A 94 -2.76 -13.43 2.47
N HIS A 95 -2.60 -13.27 1.17
CA HIS A 95 -1.32 -13.15 0.50
C HIS A 95 -1.23 -11.75 -0.09
N LEU A 96 -0.29 -10.95 0.39
CA LEU A 96 0.02 -9.63 -0.11
C LEU A 96 0.98 -9.78 -1.29
N ILE A 97 0.52 -9.35 -2.46
CA ILE A 97 1.28 -9.37 -3.69
C ILE A 97 1.70 -7.95 -4.04
N THR A 98 2.98 -7.75 -4.33
CA THR A 98 3.51 -6.47 -4.84
C THR A 98 4.09 -6.65 -6.23
N HIS A 99 3.69 -5.80 -7.16
CA HIS A 99 4.18 -5.81 -8.53
C HIS A 99 4.69 -4.42 -8.92
N TYR A 100 5.91 -4.36 -9.46
CA TYR A 100 6.55 -3.13 -9.93
C TYR A 100 7.55 -3.44 -11.04
N PHE A 101 7.64 -2.58 -12.06
CA PHE A 101 8.50 -2.83 -13.22
C PHE A 101 9.98 -2.88 -12.84
N GLY A 102 10.67 -3.92 -13.30
CA GLY A 102 12.09 -4.13 -12.99
C GLY A 102 12.36 -4.76 -11.63
N TYR A 103 11.32 -5.14 -10.88
CA TYR A 103 11.42 -5.77 -9.57
C TYR A 103 10.76 -7.16 -9.59
N SER A 104 11.27 -8.04 -8.73
CA SER A 104 10.65 -9.34 -8.48
C SER A 104 9.32 -9.17 -7.74
N GLU A 105 8.29 -9.89 -8.19
CA GLU A 105 7.02 -9.98 -7.45
C GLU A 105 7.27 -10.62 -6.07
N THR A 106 6.62 -10.09 -5.03
CA THR A 106 6.66 -10.69 -3.69
C THR A 106 5.30 -11.31 -3.35
N ASP A 107 5.33 -12.40 -2.59
CA ASP A 107 4.14 -13.07 -2.05
C ASP A 107 4.32 -13.24 -0.53
N THR A 108 3.69 -12.34 0.24
CA THR A 108 3.81 -12.30 1.71
C THR A 108 2.52 -12.77 2.38
N ALA A 109 2.59 -13.84 3.16
CA ALA A 109 1.45 -14.31 3.94
C ALA A 109 1.17 -13.41 5.15
N LEU A 110 -0.08 -12.96 5.29
CA LEU A 110 -0.56 -12.09 6.37
C LEU A 110 -1.78 -12.72 7.05
N SER A 111 -1.99 -12.42 8.33
CA SER A 111 -3.23 -12.76 9.05
C SER A 111 -3.82 -11.49 9.65
N VAL A 112 -4.99 -11.08 9.15
CA VAL A 112 -5.77 -9.97 9.68
C VAL A 112 -6.68 -10.50 10.77
N VAL A 113 -6.57 -9.93 11.96
CA VAL A 113 -7.44 -10.19 13.11
C VAL A 113 -8.26 -8.93 13.40
N SER A 114 -8.89 -8.83 14.57
CA SER A 114 -9.69 -7.66 14.95
C SER A 114 -8.90 -6.34 14.98
N GLU A 115 -7.56 -6.41 15.07
CA GLU A 115 -6.67 -5.25 15.11
C GLU A 115 -6.09 -4.91 13.73
N PRO A 116 -5.85 -3.62 13.43
CA PRO A 116 -5.14 -3.20 12.23
C PRO A 116 -3.71 -3.77 12.14
N LEU A 117 -3.27 -4.13 10.94
CA LEU A 117 -1.87 -4.44 10.65
C LEU A 117 -1.16 -3.17 10.19
N THR A 118 -0.30 -2.63 11.05
CA THR A 118 0.47 -1.40 10.77
C THR A 118 1.96 -1.69 10.72
N GLY A 119 2.72 -0.81 10.06
CA GLY A 119 4.19 -0.88 10.06
C GLY A 119 4.75 -2.04 9.23
N LEU A 120 3.99 -2.57 8.28
CA LEU A 120 4.54 -3.51 7.31
C LEU A 120 5.63 -2.81 6.50
N HIS A 121 6.77 -3.49 6.36
CA HIS A 121 7.91 -2.98 5.61
C HIS A 121 8.28 -4.02 4.55
N ILE A 122 7.97 -3.71 3.29
CA ILE A 122 8.21 -4.61 2.15
C ILE A 122 9.41 -4.08 1.38
N THR A 123 10.44 -4.92 1.22
CA THR A 123 11.59 -4.62 0.37
C THR A 123 11.43 -5.37 -0.95
N LEU A 124 11.46 -4.65 -2.07
CA LEU A 124 11.43 -5.28 -3.40
C LEU A 124 12.85 -5.46 -3.93
N GLU A 125 13.21 -6.68 -4.31
CA GLU A 125 14.50 -6.95 -4.93
C GLU A 125 14.41 -6.71 -6.44
N ALA A 126 15.34 -5.92 -6.97
CA ALA A 126 15.45 -5.63 -8.40
C ALA A 126 16.39 -6.62 -9.08
N ASP A 127 16.06 -7.00 -10.30
CA ASP A 127 17.00 -7.70 -11.18
C ASP A 127 17.80 -6.67 -11.99
N CYS A 128 18.90 -6.18 -11.41
CA CYS A 128 19.79 -5.23 -12.07
C CYS A 128 20.72 -5.95 -13.06
N SER A 129 20.24 -6.19 -14.27
CA SER A 129 21.10 -6.58 -15.41
C SER A 129 22.01 -5.45 -15.91
N TYR A 130 21.70 -4.20 -15.55
CA TYR A 130 22.51 -3.02 -15.84
C TYR A 130 22.80 -2.29 -14.54
N ASP A 131 24.07 -2.19 -14.18
CA ASP A 131 24.52 -1.48 -12.99
C ASP A 131 25.82 -0.74 -13.28
N ARG A 132 26.43 -0.16 -12.24
CA ARG A 132 27.74 0.47 -12.32
C ARG A 132 28.82 -0.45 -12.91
N ARG A 133 28.89 -1.71 -12.49
CA ARG A 133 29.95 -2.65 -12.90
C ARG A 133 29.82 -3.01 -14.37
N VAL A 134 28.58 -3.24 -14.82
CA VAL A 134 28.27 -3.50 -16.24
C VAL A 134 28.62 -2.28 -17.08
N ALA A 135 28.33 -1.05 -16.62
CA ALA A 135 28.75 0.16 -17.33
C ALA A 135 30.28 0.28 -17.46
N GLU A 136 31.01 0.00 -16.39
CA GLU A 136 32.48 -0.01 -16.40
C GLU A 136 33.02 -1.07 -17.37
N ALA A 137 32.44 -2.27 -17.40
CA ALA A 137 32.81 -3.34 -18.33
C ALA A 137 32.51 -2.98 -19.80
N ASP A 138 31.35 -2.37 -20.07
CA ASP A 138 30.94 -1.90 -21.40
C ASP A 138 31.87 -0.78 -21.91
N ILE A 139 32.31 0.12 -21.04
CA ILE A 139 33.33 1.12 -21.40
C ILE A 139 34.64 0.46 -21.82
N VAL A 140 35.10 -0.55 -21.06
CA VAL A 140 36.37 -1.26 -21.31
C VAL A 140 36.31 -2.06 -22.63
N SER A 141 35.18 -2.71 -22.91
CA SER A 141 34.96 -3.45 -24.16
C SER A 141 34.74 -2.55 -25.38
N GLY A 142 34.53 -1.24 -25.16
CA GLY A 142 34.30 -0.28 -26.24
C GLY A 142 32.85 -0.24 -26.73
N GLU A 143 31.91 -0.80 -25.95
CA GLU A 143 30.48 -0.83 -26.24
C GLU A 143 29.63 -0.10 -25.17
N PRO A 144 29.97 1.14 -24.77
CA PRO A 144 29.15 1.89 -23.82
C PRO A 144 27.77 2.16 -24.41
N LYS A 145 26.74 2.15 -23.56
CA LYS A 145 25.34 2.34 -23.96
C LYS A 145 24.72 3.55 -23.25
N LEU A 146 23.75 4.20 -23.88
CA LEU A 146 22.84 5.14 -23.22
C LEU A 146 21.51 4.43 -23.13
N LEU A 147 21.13 4.07 -21.91
CA LEU A 147 19.91 3.33 -21.64
C LEU A 147 18.70 4.27 -21.64
N LEU A 148 17.62 3.82 -22.24
CA LEU A 148 16.38 4.55 -22.43
C LEU A 148 15.19 3.72 -21.95
N VAL A 149 14.20 4.39 -21.39
CA VAL A 149 12.87 3.81 -21.17
C VAL A 149 11.94 4.40 -22.22
N GLY A 150 11.63 3.59 -23.23
CA GLY A 150 10.76 3.99 -24.31
C GLY A 150 9.29 3.87 -23.96
N SER A 151 8.49 3.69 -25.00
CA SER A 151 7.08 3.38 -24.91
C SER A 151 6.80 2.25 -25.89
N ILE A 152 5.53 1.85 -26.00
CA ILE A 152 5.11 0.75 -26.90
C ILE A 152 5.51 1.00 -28.37
N ALA A 153 5.59 2.27 -28.81
CA ALA A 153 5.95 2.63 -30.18
C ALA A 153 7.39 3.19 -30.27
N PRO A 154 8.30 2.55 -31.06
CA PRO A 154 9.64 3.07 -31.26
C PRO A 154 9.64 4.44 -31.95
N VAL A 155 10.41 5.38 -31.42
CA VAL A 155 10.61 6.70 -32.02
C VAL A 155 11.87 6.69 -32.89
N VAL A 156 11.73 7.02 -34.18
CA VAL A 156 12.88 7.08 -35.11
C VAL A 156 13.59 8.43 -35.00
N HIS A 157 14.79 8.42 -34.43
CA HIS A 157 15.62 9.62 -34.34
C HIS A 157 16.60 9.71 -35.52
N LYS A 158 16.32 10.60 -36.48
CA LYS A 158 17.12 10.77 -37.72
C LYS A 158 18.62 10.95 -37.51
N ASN A 159 19.04 11.51 -36.36
CA ASN A 159 20.45 11.79 -36.05
C ASN A 159 21.10 10.76 -35.12
N GLN A 160 20.37 9.72 -34.69
CA GLN A 160 20.87 8.71 -33.76
C GLN A 160 22.18 8.08 -34.24
N TYR A 161 22.18 7.52 -35.45
CA TYR A 161 23.38 6.85 -35.99
C TYR A 161 24.59 7.80 -36.14
N ARG A 162 24.35 9.10 -36.34
CA ARG A 162 25.43 10.10 -36.38
C ARG A 162 26.00 10.34 -34.99
N PHE A 163 25.15 10.47 -33.98
CA PHE A 163 25.55 10.61 -32.58
C PHE A 163 26.35 9.38 -32.10
N GLU A 164 25.80 8.19 -32.30
CA GLU A 164 26.41 6.92 -31.87
C GLU A 164 27.82 6.74 -32.44
N ARG A 165 28.01 6.99 -33.74
CA ARG A 165 29.34 6.94 -34.39
C ARG A 165 30.29 8.03 -33.87
N LYS A 166 29.79 9.25 -33.68
CA LYS A 166 30.61 10.39 -33.25
C LYS A 166 31.16 10.20 -31.83
N TYR A 167 30.33 9.67 -30.92
CA TYR A 167 30.67 9.51 -29.50
C TYR A 167 31.05 8.07 -29.12
N LYS A 168 31.02 7.14 -30.08
CA LYS A 168 31.34 5.71 -29.89
C LYS A 168 30.53 5.11 -28.74
N VAL A 169 29.22 5.30 -28.81
CA VAL A 169 28.22 4.86 -27.82
C VAL A 169 26.98 4.38 -28.57
N GLN A 170 26.18 3.50 -27.98
CA GLN A 170 24.93 3.01 -28.58
C GLN A 170 23.72 3.40 -27.73
N TYR A 171 22.54 3.57 -28.31
CA TYR A 171 21.31 3.61 -27.51
C TYR A 171 20.75 2.21 -27.31
N LEU A 172 20.31 1.93 -26.09
CA LEU A 172 19.52 0.74 -25.78
C LEU A 172 18.18 1.19 -25.21
N ASP A 173 17.10 0.88 -25.92
CA ASP A 173 15.74 1.21 -25.55
C ASP A 173 15.00 -0.04 -25.06
N PHE A 174 14.57 -0.03 -23.80
CA PHE A 174 13.86 -1.16 -23.18
C PHE A 174 12.35 -1.19 -23.48
N GLY A 175 11.81 -0.20 -24.20
CA GLY A 175 10.38 -0.10 -24.45
C GLY A 175 9.57 0.00 -23.14
N ASP A 176 8.51 -0.79 -23.03
CA ASP A 176 7.58 -0.84 -21.90
C ASP A 176 7.96 -1.85 -20.80
N THR A 177 9.07 -2.56 -20.96
CA THR A 177 9.60 -3.51 -19.96
C THR A 177 11.00 -3.10 -19.49
N PRO A 178 11.17 -1.94 -18.87
CA PRO A 178 12.48 -1.50 -18.38
C PRO A 178 12.92 -2.30 -17.14
N PRO A 179 14.24 -2.44 -16.91
CA PRO A 179 14.75 -2.82 -15.59
C PRO A 179 14.42 -1.71 -14.57
N ALA A 180 14.71 -1.95 -13.29
CA ALA A 180 14.42 -0.93 -12.27
C ALA A 180 15.15 0.38 -12.59
N TYR A 181 14.45 1.49 -12.42
CA TYR A 181 14.95 2.82 -12.78
C TYR A 181 16.26 3.15 -12.08
N GLU A 182 16.43 2.70 -10.85
CA GLU A 182 17.66 2.83 -10.08
C GLU A 182 18.85 2.13 -10.75
N CYS A 183 18.64 0.93 -11.30
CA CYS A 183 19.68 0.19 -12.03
C CYS A 183 20.12 1.00 -13.27
N ILE A 184 19.13 1.56 -14.00
CA ILE A 184 19.40 2.40 -15.17
C ILE A 184 20.15 3.67 -14.77
N GLU A 185 19.75 4.31 -13.67
CA GLU A 185 20.39 5.51 -13.15
C GLU A 185 21.87 5.25 -12.85
N GLU A 186 22.18 4.19 -12.11
CA GLU A 186 23.55 3.83 -11.77
C GLU A 186 24.41 3.59 -13.02
N TYR A 187 23.88 2.85 -13.99
CA TYR A 187 24.57 2.59 -15.26
C TYR A 187 24.79 3.88 -16.06
N ASN A 188 23.71 4.65 -16.32
CA ASN A 188 23.78 5.84 -17.17
C ASN A 188 24.70 6.91 -16.59
N LYS A 189 24.70 7.12 -15.27
CA LYS A 189 25.61 8.07 -14.61
C LYS A 189 27.09 7.75 -14.86
N VAL A 190 27.45 6.47 -14.88
CA VAL A 190 28.83 6.06 -15.22
C VAL A 190 29.15 6.42 -16.67
N ILE A 191 28.22 6.17 -17.59
CA ILE A 191 28.39 6.49 -19.00
C ILE A 191 28.45 8.00 -19.23
N PHE A 192 27.63 8.80 -18.55
CA PHE A 192 27.66 10.27 -18.64
C PHE A 192 29.02 10.80 -18.23
N ASN A 193 29.54 10.36 -17.07
CA ASN A 193 30.85 10.73 -16.58
C ASN A 193 31.98 10.33 -17.56
N TYR A 194 31.87 9.16 -18.17
CA TYR A 194 32.81 8.72 -19.21
C TYR A 194 32.77 9.64 -20.44
N LEU A 195 31.58 9.96 -20.94
CA LEU A 195 31.40 10.83 -22.10
C LEU A 195 31.85 12.26 -21.82
N ASP A 196 31.58 12.80 -20.62
CA ASP A 196 32.06 14.11 -20.19
C ASP A 196 33.59 14.17 -20.15
N LYS A 197 34.22 13.17 -19.53
CA LYS A 197 35.68 13.09 -19.45
C LYS A 197 36.34 12.99 -20.82
N LYS A 198 35.70 12.29 -21.78
CA LYS A 198 36.27 12.02 -23.10
C LYS A 198 35.96 13.08 -24.14
N TYR A 199 34.78 13.71 -24.08
CA TYR A 199 34.25 14.58 -25.14
C TYR A 199 33.82 15.98 -24.65
N GLY A 200 33.91 16.26 -23.34
CA GLY A 200 33.42 17.50 -22.75
C GLY A 200 31.89 17.60 -22.78
N ASP A 201 31.36 18.82 -22.84
CA ASP A 201 29.91 19.10 -22.77
C ASP A 201 29.17 18.97 -24.12
N LYS A 202 29.91 18.80 -25.23
CA LYS A 202 29.32 18.85 -26.58
C LYS A 202 28.28 17.76 -26.80
N TRP A 203 28.53 16.55 -26.31
CA TRP A 203 27.60 15.43 -26.48
C TRP A 203 26.27 15.68 -25.78
N ARG A 204 26.26 16.37 -24.63
CA ARG A 204 25.03 16.71 -23.88
C ARG A 204 24.08 17.62 -24.67
N LYS A 205 24.58 18.37 -25.65
CA LYS A 205 23.76 19.22 -26.54
C LYS A 205 23.20 18.47 -27.75
N GLU A 206 23.77 17.31 -28.07
CA GLU A 206 23.45 16.53 -29.28
C GLU A 206 22.73 15.21 -28.97
N VAL A 207 22.85 14.73 -27.72
CA VAL A 207 22.21 13.51 -27.23
C VAL A 207 20.69 13.60 -27.37
N ARG A 208 20.04 12.46 -27.61
CA ARG A 208 18.59 12.39 -27.60
C ARG A 208 18.03 12.93 -26.27
N PRO A 209 16.95 13.74 -26.31
CA PRO A 209 16.40 14.39 -25.12
C PRO A 209 15.67 13.44 -24.17
N ASP A 210 15.43 12.19 -24.57
CA ASP A 210 14.76 11.13 -23.82
C ASP A 210 15.73 10.21 -23.07
N VAL A 211 17.03 10.53 -23.08
CA VAL A 211 17.97 9.92 -22.13
C VAL A 211 17.60 10.31 -20.71
N ILE A 212 17.14 9.33 -19.95
CA ILE A 212 16.70 9.48 -18.56
C ILE A 212 17.87 9.81 -17.63
N PHE A 213 17.57 10.53 -16.54
CA PHE A 213 18.52 11.01 -15.51
C PHE A 213 19.55 12.06 -15.95
N LEU A 214 19.61 12.43 -17.24
CA LEU A 214 20.58 13.40 -17.73
C LEU A 214 20.36 14.83 -17.20
N LYS A 215 19.10 15.21 -16.93
CA LYS A 215 18.73 16.56 -16.49
C LYS A 215 18.97 16.81 -15.00
N ASP A 216 19.20 15.74 -14.24
CA ASP A 216 19.33 15.78 -12.77
C ASP A 216 20.79 16.06 -12.33
N GLU A 217 21.74 16.13 -13.26
CA GLU A 217 23.18 16.32 -13.01
C GLU A 217 23.71 17.75 -13.30
N LYS A 218 22.96 18.80 -12.96
CA LYS A 218 23.45 20.19 -13.13
C LYS A 218 24.37 20.66 -12.02
#